data_AF-A0A6N8HJQ8-F1
#
_entry.id   AF-A0A6N8HJQ8-F1
#
_cell.length_a   1.000
_cell.length_b   1.000
_cell.length_c   1.000
_cell.angle_alpha   90.00
_cell.angle_beta   90.00
_cell.angle_gamma   90.00
#
_symmetry.space_group_name_H-M   'P 1'
#
loop_
_entity.id
_entity.type
_entity.pdbx_description
1 polymer ?
#
loop_
_entity_poly.entity_id
_entity_poly.type
_entity_poly.pdbx_seq_one_letter_code
_entity_poly.pdbx_strand_id
1 'polypeptide(L)'
;MERNKKTKFSWILYDFGNSAFATTIMAAVLPTFYYDVAAKGLGESQAASYWGYSQSIAVLIVAILAPILGAISDYSAAKKKFLRFFAYMGIIASILLAFVGEGDYLFASILLIVGTIGFSGGNVFYDAFLPEIAGEEEIDKVSTAGFAWVILGAACFWLLMC
;
A
#
# COMPACT_ATOMS: atom_id res chain seq x y z
N MET A 1 28.26 -15.48 9.03
CA MET A 1 26.85 -15.56 9.51
C MET A 1 26.22 -14.19 9.83
N GLU A 2 26.86 -13.04 9.60
CA GLU A 2 26.33 -11.71 9.98
C GLU A 2 25.38 -11.03 8.98
N ARG A 3 25.28 -11.53 7.74
CA ARG A 3 24.50 -10.90 6.65
C ARG A 3 22.98 -10.92 6.86
N ASN A 4 22.49 -11.76 7.78
CA ASN A 4 21.09 -12.10 7.93
C ASN A 4 20.31 -11.11 8.82
N LYS A 5 20.90 -10.60 9.92
CA LYS A 5 20.21 -9.67 10.85
C LYS A 5 19.86 -8.31 10.25
N LYS A 6 20.76 -7.68 9.49
CA LYS A 6 20.50 -6.38 8.85
C LYS A 6 19.41 -6.46 7.79
N THR A 7 19.38 -7.57 7.04
CA THR A 7 18.38 -7.81 6.01
C THR A 7 17.01 -8.09 6.63
N LYS A 8 16.95 -8.90 7.69
CA LYS A 8 15.73 -9.11 8.51
C LYS A 8 15.20 -7.80 9.10
N PHE A 9 16.06 -6.99 9.69
CA PHE A 9 15.66 -5.70 10.27
C PHE A 9 15.16 -4.70 9.20
N SER A 10 15.80 -4.68 8.02
CA SER A 10 15.34 -3.86 6.90
C SER A 10 13.97 -4.31 6.37
N TRP A 11 13.71 -5.62 6.39
CA TRP A 11 12.42 -6.19 6.02
C TRP A 11 11.34 -5.81 7.04
N ILE A 12 11.60 -5.97 8.34
CA ILE A 12 10.68 -5.57 9.42
C ILE A 12 10.36 -4.07 9.37
N LEU A 13 11.35 -3.21 9.13
CA LEU A 13 11.13 -1.77 8.96
C LEU A 13 10.24 -1.45 7.75
N TYR A 14 10.43 -2.19 6.65
CA TYR A 14 9.58 -2.04 5.47
C TYR A 14 8.16 -2.53 5.75
N ASP A 15 7.99 -3.69 6.40
CA ASP A 15 6.70 -4.24 6.83
C ASP A 15 5.89 -3.23 7.64
N PHE A 16 6.57 -2.63 8.63
CA PHE A 16 5.99 -1.65 9.53
C PHE A 16 5.55 -0.40 8.77
N GLY A 17 6.41 0.13 7.89
CA GLY A 17 6.07 1.30 7.07
C GLY A 17 4.93 1.03 6.09
N ASN A 18 4.93 -0.15 5.48
CA ASN A 18 3.91 -0.57 4.53
C ASN A 18 2.54 -0.73 5.20
N SER A 19 2.50 -1.36 6.38
CA SER A 19 1.28 -1.52 7.18
C SER A 19 0.77 -0.19 7.72
N ALA A 20 1.67 0.70 8.17
CA ALA A 20 1.29 2.06 8.59
C ALA A 20 0.70 2.87 7.42
N PHE A 21 1.27 2.74 6.22
CA PHE A 21 0.75 3.38 5.01
C PHE A 21 -0.64 2.86 4.63
N ALA A 22 -0.84 1.54 4.62
CA ALA A 22 -2.14 0.93 4.30
C ALA A 22 -3.24 1.37 5.29
N THR A 23 -2.95 1.35 6.58
CA THR A 23 -3.93 1.68 7.63
C THR A 23 -4.20 3.18 7.72
N THR A 24 -3.16 4.01 7.63
CA THR A 24 -3.33 5.46 7.78
C THR A 24 -3.72 6.11 6.46
N ILE A 25 -2.93 5.91 5.41
CA ILE A 25 -3.15 6.61 4.14
C ILE A 25 -4.31 5.99 3.38
N MET A 26 -4.30 4.67 3.14
CA MET A 26 -5.35 4.04 2.32
C MET A 26 -6.70 3.91 3.04
N ALA A 27 -6.71 3.58 4.34
CA ALA A 27 -7.96 3.33 5.06
C ALA A 27 -8.53 4.56 5.79
N ALA A 28 -7.71 5.49 6.29
CA ALA A 28 -8.21 6.66 7.04
C ALA A 28 -8.18 7.96 6.22
N VAL A 29 -7.05 8.31 5.60
CA VAL A 29 -6.88 9.62 4.94
C VAL A 29 -7.54 9.68 3.58
N LEU A 30 -7.32 8.66 2.72
CA LEU A 30 -7.79 8.66 1.34
C LEU A 30 -9.33 8.75 1.20
N PRO A 31 -10.14 8.02 2.00
CA PRO A 31 -11.60 8.17 1.96
C PRO A 31 -12.02 9.57 2.36
N THR A 32 -11.55 10.07 3.51
CA THR A 32 -11.89 11.41 4.00
C THR A 32 -11.49 12.50 3.01
N PHE A 33 -10.29 12.40 2.43
CA PHE A 33 -9.82 13.33 1.39
C PHE A 33 -10.72 13.31 0.15
N TYR A 34 -11.18 12.13 -0.26
CA TYR A 34 -12.04 12.01 -1.43
C TYR A 34 -13.42 12.65 -1.20
N TYR A 35 -14.02 12.44 -0.03
CA TYR A 35 -15.32 13.04 0.28
C TYR A 35 -15.23 14.56 0.55
N ASP A 36 -14.22 15.02 1.28
CA ASP A 36 -14.14 16.42 1.73
C ASP A 36 -13.51 17.37 0.70
N VAL A 37 -12.60 16.86 -0.15
CA VAL A 37 -11.86 17.68 -1.13
C VAL A 37 -12.27 17.31 -2.56
N ALA A 38 -12.11 16.05 -2.94
CA ALA A 38 -12.26 15.64 -4.34
C ALA A 38 -13.73 15.67 -4.80
N ALA A 39 -14.66 15.27 -3.93
CA ALA A 39 -16.10 15.24 -4.21
C ALA A 39 -16.85 16.46 -3.64
N LYS A 40 -16.13 17.50 -3.22
CA LYS A 40 -16.72 18.72 -2.68
C LYS A 40 -17.62 19.37 -3.73
N GLY A 41 -18.94 19.37 -3.48
CA GLY A 41 -19.96 19.89 -4.40
C GLY A 41 -20.80 18.82 -5.12
N LEU A 42 -20.47 17.53 -4.99
CA LEU A 42 -21.31 16.42 -5.45
C LEU A 42 -22.27 15.96 -4.33
N GLY A 43 -23.42 15.38 -4.71
CA GLY A 43 -24.28 14.73 -3.74
C GLY A 43 -23.58 13.54 -3.08
N GLU A 44 -23.83 13.30 -1.80
CA GLU A 44 -23.16 12.27 -0.99
C GLU A 44 -23.25 10.86 -1.64
N SER A 45 -24.38 10.54 -2.26
CA SER A 45 -24.59 9.30 -3.02
C SER A 45 -23.72 9.21 -4.30
N GLN A 46 -23.42 10.34 -4.95
CA GLN A 46 -22.58 10.36 -6.15
C GLN A 46 -21.10 10.22 -5.77
N ALA A 47 -20.66 10.90 -4.71
CA ALA A 47 -19.30 10.78 -4.17
C ALA A 47 -18.97 9.32 -3.81
N ALA A 48 -19.88 8.65 -3.10
CA ALA A 48 -19.70 7.24 -2.74
C ALA A 48 -19.65 6.31 -3.97
N SER A 49 -20.46 6.59 -4.99
CA SER A 49 -20.47 5.82 -6.24
C SER A 49 -19.15 5.95 -7.01
N TYR A 50 -18.65 7.18 -7.19
CA TYR A 50 -17.38 7.42 -7.88
C TYR A 50 -16.18 6.87 -7.13
N TRP A 51 -16.18 6.98 -5.80
CA TRP A 51 -15.21 6.32 -4.94
C TRP A 51 -15.21 4.81 -5.18
N GLY A 52 -16.38 4.18 -5.12
CA GLY A 52 -16.54 2.74 -5.34
C GLY A 52 -16.08 2.30 -6.73
N TYR A 53 -16.37 3.07 -7.78
CA TYR A 53 -15.88 2.79 -9.13
C TYR A 53 -14.35 2.89 -9.22
N SER A 54 -13.76 3.92 -8.61
CA SER A 54 -12.31 4.12 -8.62
C SER A 54 -11.57 2.98 -7.92
N GLN A 55 -12.07 2.56 -6.76
CA GLN A 55 -11.57 1.40 -6.03
C GLN A 55 -11.71 0.10 -6.84
N SER A 56 -12.89 -0.12 -7.43
CA SER A 56 -13.15 -1.32 -8.24
C SER A 56 -12.20 -1.41 -9.44
N ILE A 57 -11.97 -0.29 -10.14
CA ILE A 57 -11.04 -0.22 -11.28
C ILE A 57 -9.61 -0.47 -10.80
N ALA A 58 -9.19 0.14 -9.69
CA ALA A 58 -7.86 -0.07 -9.14
C ALA A 58 -7.60 -1.55 -8.83
N VAL A 59 -8.52 -2.20 -8.12
CA VAL A 59 -8.40 -3.62 -7.75
C VAL A 59 -8.46 -4.52 -8.99
N LEU A 60 -9.29 -4.20 -9.98
CA LEU A 60 -9.34 -4.95 -11.24
C LEU A 60 -8.00 -4.90 -11.98
N ILE A 61 -7.39 -3.71 -12.10
CA ILE A 61 -6.07 -3.56 -12.73
C ILE A 61 -5.03 -4.35 -11.94
N VAL A 62 -5.03 -4.24 -10.60
CA VAL A 62 -4.14 -4.99 -9.73
C VAL A 62 -4.32 -6.49 -9.91
N ALA A 63 -5.54 -7.00 -10.00
CA ALA A 63 -5.82 -8.42 -10.19
C ALA A 63 -5.24 -8.96 -11.50
N ILE A 64 -5.26 -8.15 -12.57
CA ILE A 64 -4.65 -8.51 -13.86
C ILE A 64 -3.12 -8.40 -13.80
N LEU A 65 -2.59 -7.38 -13.11
CA LEU A 65 -1.15 -7.19 -12.96
C LEU A 65 -0.50 -8.20 -12.01
N ALA A 66 -1.22 -8.68 -10.99
CA ALA A 66 -0.71 -9.60 -9.97
C ALA A 66 0.01 -10.84 -10.55
N PRO A 67 -0.58 -11.63 -11.48
CA PRO A 67 0.12 -12.77 -12.06
C PRO A 67 1.34 -12.37 -12.90
N ILE A 68 1.28 -11.22 -13.58
CA ILE A 68 2.39 -10.71 -14.39
C ILE A 68 3.56 -10.29 -13.50
N LEU A 69 3.27 -9.53 -12.45
CA LEU A 69 4.25 -9.06 -11.48
C LEU A 69 4.83 -10.22 -10.67
N GLY A 70 4.03 -11.24 -10.35
CA GLY A 70 4.47 -12.48 -9.71
C GLY A 70 5.42 -13.28 -10.59
N ALA A 71 5.09 -13.47 -11.87
CA ALA A 71 6.01 -14.13 -12.81
C ALA A 71 7.33 -13.34 -12.96
N ILE A 72 7.27 -12.00 -12.99
CA ILE A 72 8.48 -11.16 -13.02
C ILE A 72 9.28 -11.28 -11.72
N SER A 73 8.63 -11.37 -10.56
CA SER A 73 9.32 -11.49 -9.27
C SER A 73 9.99 -12.86 -9.12
N ASP A 74 9.45 -13.92 -9.71
CA ASP A 74 10.05 -15.26 -9.69
C ASP A 74 11.29 -15.36 -10.60
N TYR A 75 11.25 -14.74 -11.78
CA TYR A 75 12.34 -14.86 -12.76
C TYR A 75 13.39 -13.73 -12.68
N SER A 76 13.08 -12.57 -12.10
CA SER A 76 13.99 -11.42 -12.12
C SER A 76 14.92 -11.40 -10.92
N ALA A 77 16.23 -11.38 -11.16
CA ALA A 77 17.24 -11.06 -10.13
C ALA A 77 17.23 -9.57 -9.71
N ALA A 78 16.40 -8.73 -10.34
CA ALA A 78 16.33 -7.28 -10.11
C ALA A 78 15.14 -6.84 -9.23
N LYS A 79 14.56 -7.75 -8.43
CA LYS A 79 13.41 -7.51 -7.52
C LYS A 79 13.53 -6.21 -6.71
N LYS A 80 14.75 -5.87 -6.27
CA LYS A 80 15.06 -4.65 -5.48
C LYS A 80 14.93 -3.33 -6.25
N LYS A 81 15.10 -3.36 -7.58
CA LYS A 81 14.85 -2.19 -8.44
C LYS A 81 13.36 -1.99 -8.66
N PHE A 82 12.61 -3.07 -8.88
CA PHE A 82 11.16 -3.01 -9.02
C PHE A 82 10.48 -2.54 -7.74
N LEU A 83 10.86 -3.09 -6.58
CA LEU A 83 10.34 -2.63 -5.28
C LEU A 83 10.50 -1.12 -5.10
N ARG A 84 11.70 -0.57 -5.41
CA ARG A 84 11.94 0.87 -5.34
C ARG A 84 11.09 1.65 -6.34
N PHE A 85 10.95 1.17 -7.57
CA PHE A 85 10.13 1.81 -8.58
C PHE A 85 8.66 1.94 -8.13
N PHE A 86 8.07 0.84 -7.65
CA PHE A 86 6.69 0.82 -7.14
C PHE A 86 6.53 1.70 -5.89
N ALA A 87 7.49 1.67 -4.97
CA ALA A 87 7.50 2.55 -3.80
C ALA A 87 7.56 4.04 -4.18
N TYR A 88 8.46 4.42 -5.11
CA TYR A 88 8.51 5.81 -5.59
C TYR A 88 7.23 6.22 -6.32
N MET A 89 6.62 5.31 -7.09
CA MET A 89 5.34 5.57 -7.75
C MET A 89 4.23 5.86 -6.73
N GLY A 90 4.15 5.10 -5.64
CA GLY A 90 3.22 5.36 -4.54
C GLY A 90 3.49 6.69 -3.83
N ILE A 91 4.76 6.98 -3.52
CA ILE A 91 5.17 8.25 -2.88
C ILE A 91 4.79 9.45 -3.76
N ILE A 92 5.09 9.38 -5.06
CA ILE A 92 4.76 10.47 -6.00
C ILE A 92 3.25 10.64 -6.11
N ALA A 93 2.48 9.54 -6.16
CA ALA A 93 1.02 9.61 -6.16
C ALA A 93 0.47 10.27 -4.88
N SER A 94 1.01 9.92 -3.71
CA SER A 94 0.63 10.54 -2.43
C SER A 94 1.01 12.02 -2.34
N ILE A 95 2.15 12.43 -2.88
CA ILE A 95 2.55 13.85 -2.94
C ILE A 95 1.62 14.62 -3.90
N LEU A 96 1.29 14.03 -5.04
CA LEU A 96 0.38 14.64 -6.02
C LEU A 96 -1.05 14.80 -5.49
N LEU A 97 -1.49 13.93 -4.57
CA LEU A 97 -2.79 14.10 -3.90
C LEU A 97 -2.88 15.44 -3.15
N ALA A 98 -1.78 15.97 -2.61
CA ALA A 98 -1.77 17.27 -1.96
C ALA A 98 -2.03 18.45 -2.92
N PHE A 99 -1.93 18.23 -4.24
CA PHE A 99 -2.22 19.23 -5.27
C PHE A 99 -3.62 19.10 -5.88
N VAL A 100 -4.41 18.09 -5.47
CA VAL A 100 -5.80 17.94 -5.92
C VAL A 100 -6.62 19.09 -5.36
N GLY A 101 -7.26 19.84 -6.26
CA GLY A 101 -8.17 20.93 -5.91
C GLY A 101 -9.58 20.45 -5.55
N GLU A 102 -10.39 21.35 -5.01
CA GLU A 102 -11.78 21.08 -4.66
C GLU A 102 -12.62 20.74 -5.90
N GLY A 103 -13.28 19.59 -5.89
CA GLY A 103 -14.15 19.13 -6.98
C GLY A 103 -13.44 18.37 -8.12
N ASP A 104 -12.12 18.18 -8.07
CA ASP A 104 -11.37 17.43 -9.09
C ASP A 104 -11.34 15.92 -8.78
N TYR A 105 -12.52 15.32 -8.74
CA TYR A 105 -12.71 13.90 -8.43
C TYR A 105 -12.01 12.97 -9.42
N LEU A 106 -11.89 13.38 -10.70
CA LEU A 106 -11.25 12.58 -11.74
C LEU A 106 -9.74 12.46 -11.52
N PHE A 107 -9.09 13.58 -11.21
CA PHE A 107 -7.66 13.60 -10.91
C PHE A 107 -7.33 12.83 -9.62
N ALA A 108 -8.16 12.99 -8.58
CA ALA A 108 -8.05 12.22 -7.34
C ALA A 108 -8.19 10.71 -7.59
N SER A 109 -9.19 10.30 -8.39
CA SER A 109 -9.42 8.90 -8.75
C SER A 109 -8.23 8.27 -9.49
N ILE A 110 -7.62 8.99 -10.43
CA ILE A 110 -6.43 8.51 -11.16
C ILE A 110 -5.26 8.33 -10.20
N LEU A 111 -4.99 9.31 -9.34
CA LEU A 111 -3.91 9.22 -8.36
C LEU A 111 -4.12 8.07 -7.39
N LEU A 112 -5.37 7.82 -6.99
CA LEU A 112 -5.73 6.68 -6.16
C LEU A 112 -5.41 5.37 -6.86
N ILE A 113 -5.84 5.20 -8.12
CA ILE A 113 -5.56 4.00 -8.91
C ILE A 113 -4.05 3.76 -9.02
N VAL A 114 -3.28 4.79 -9.36
CA VAL A 114 -1.81 4.71 -9.47
C VAL A 114 -1.18 4.37 -8.12
N GLY A 115 -1.65 4.98 -7.03
CA GLY A 115 -1.19 4.70 -5.67
C GLY A 115 -1.44 3.25 -5.26
N THR A 116 -2.64 2.73 -5.53
CA THR A 116 -3.01 1.33 -5.26
C THR A 116 -2.17 0.35 -6.08
N ILE A 117 -1.93 0.64 -7.36
CA ILE A 117 -1.03 -0.18 -8.20
C ILE A 117 0.41 -0.12 -7.67
N GLY A 118 0.86 1.05 -7.21
CA GLY A 118 2.15 1.25 -6.55
C GLY A 118 2.30 0.38 -5.31
N PHE A 119 1.31 0.44 -4.43
CA PHE A 119 1.28 -0.31 -3.18
C PHE A 119 1.21 -1.82 -3.42
N SER A 120 0.22 -2.30 -4.19
CA SER A 120 0.07 -3.73 -4.47
C SER A 120 1.23 -4.28 -5.28
N GLY A 121 1.75 -3.54 -6.26
CA GLY A 121 2.92 -3.96 -7.02
C GLY A 121 4.15 -4.09 -6.14
N GLY A 122 4.37 -3.12 -5.22
CA GLY A 122 5.42 -3.19 -4.21
C GLY A 122 5.29 -4.42 -3.31
N ASN A 123 4.07 -4.74 -2.86
CA ASN A 123 3.81 -5.92 -2.03
C ASN A 123 4.16 -7.24 -2.73
N VAL A 124 3.84 -7.40 -4.01
CA VAL A 124 4.18 -8.62 -4.76
C VAL A 124 5.70 -8.88 -4.77
N PHE A 125 6.52 -7.85 -4.95
CA PHE A 125 7.98 -8.00 -4.88
C PHE A 125 8.49 -8.17 -3.45
N TYR A 126 7.84 -7.52 -2.48
CA TYR A 126 8.17 -7.64 -1.06
C TYR A 126 7.93 -9.05 -0.52
N ASP A 127 6.79 -9.65 -0.84
CA ASP A 127 6.44 -11.03 -0.44
C ASP A 127 7.41 -12.03 -1.08
N ALA A 128 7.82 -11.81 -2.33
CA ALA A 128 8.81 -12.64 -3.02
C ALA A 128 10.22 -12.56 -2.40
N PHE A 129 10.52 -11.53 -1.60
CA PHE A 129 11.78 -11.41 -0.87
C PHE A 129 11.79 -12.17 0.46
N LEU A 130 10.63 -12.36 1.09
CA LEU A 130 10.52 -13.01 2.40
C LEU A 130 11.19 -14.41 2.47
N PRO A 131 10.95 -15.35 1.54
CA PRO A 131 11.57 -16.68 1.58
C PRO A 131 13.08 -16.67 1.30
N GLU A 132 13.64 -15.61 0.70
CA GLU A 132 15.09 -15.46 0.51
C GLU A 132 15.80 -14.94 1.78
N ILE A 133 15.08 -14.28 2.69
CA ILE A 133 15.67 -13.56 3.83
C ILE A 133 15.57 -14.37 5.13
N ALA A 134 14.51 -15.16 5.31
CA ALA A 134 14.30 -15.99 6.49
C ALA A 134 14.10 -17.45 6.09
N GLY A 135 14.71 -18.37 6.85
CA GLY A 135 14.39 -19.81 6.72
C GLY A 135 12.98 -20.07 7.22
N GLU A 136 12.31 -21.09 6.68
CA GLU A 136 10.89 -21.43 6.93
C GLU A 136 10.50 -21.39 8.43
N GLU A 137 11.38 -21.80 9.34
CA GLU A 137 11.13 -21.79 10.80
C GLU A 137 11.11 -20.39 11.46
N GLU A 138 11.72 -19.36 10.86
CA GLU A 138 11.79 -18.01 11.45
C GLU A 138 10.83 -17.01 10.77
N ILE A 139 10.27 -17.35 9.61
CA ILE A 139 9.27 -16.53 8.91
C ILE A 139 8.04 -16.34 9.79
N ASP A 140 7.56 -17.42 10.40
CA ASP A 140 6.34 -17.41 11.22
C ASP A 140 6.49 -16.49 12.44
N LYS A 141 7.64 -16.54 13.14
CA LYS A 141 7.93 -15.71 14.31
C LYS A 141 8.13 -14.23 13.99
N VAL A 142 8.78 -13.92 12.86
CA VAL A 142 9.04 -12.52 12.47
C VAL A 142 7.78 -11.87 11.91
N SER A 143 7.00 -12.61 11.11
CA SER A 143 5.72 -12.16 10.56
C SER A 143 4.68 -11.95 11.68
N THR A 144 4.51 -12.91 12.59
CA THR A 144 3.59 -12.76 13.74
C THR A 144 3.98 -11.62 14.67
N ALA A 145 5.28 -11.38 14.88
CA ALA A 145 5.74 -10.23 15.66
C ALA A 145 5.40 -8.91 14.95
N GLY A 146 5.69 -8.76 13.65
CA GLY A 146 5.36 -7.57 12.87
C GLY A 146 3.85 -7.28 12.87
N PHE A 147 3.06 -8.31 12.60
CA PHE A 147 1.60 -8.22 12.62
C PHE A 147 1.03 -7.88 13.99
N ALA A 148 1.60 -8.43 15.08
CA ALA A 148 1.17 -8.11 16.44
C ALA A 148 1.40 -6.64 16.80
N TRP A 149 2.54 -6.06 16.41
CA TRP A 149 2.81 -4.62 16.60
C TRP A 149 1.84 -3.74 15.82
N VAL A 150 1.49 -4.13 14.59
CA VAL A 150 0.52 -3.43 13.75
C VAL A 150 -0.88 -3.48 14.36
N ILE A 151 -1.34 -4.66 14.82
CA ILE A 151 -2.64 -4.81 15.50
C ILE A 151 -2.69 -3.97 16.78
N LEU A 152 -1.63 -3.99 17.59
CA LEU A 152 -1.57 -3.18 18.81
C LEU A 152 -1.64 -1.69 18.51
N GLY A 153 -0.92 -1.23 17.48
CA GLY A 153 -0.98 0.16 17.03
C GLY A 153 -2.36 0.56 16.50
N ALA A 154 -2.97 -0.27 15.66
CA ALA A 154 -4.30 -0.03 15.11
C ALA A 154 -5.37 -0.01 16.20
N ALA A 155 -5.33 -0.95 17.15
CA ALA A 155 -6.23 -0.99 18.29
C ALA A 155 -6.10 0.24 19.19
N CYS A 156 -4.86 0.74 19.40
CA CYS A 156 -4.60 1.92 20.20
C CYS A 156 -5.10 3.20 19.51
N PHE A 157 -4.91 3.31 18.19
CA PHE A 157 -5.44 4.42 17.38
C PHE A 157 -6.98 4.45 17.41
N TRP A 158 -7.62 3.29 17.24
CA TRP A 158 -9.08 3.19 17.32
C TRP A 158 -9.63 3.53 18.71
N LEU A 159 -8.95 3.10 19.78
CA LEU A 159 -9.33 3.45 21.15
C LEU A 159 -9.19 4.95 21.47
N LEU A 160 -8.24 5.64 20.83
CA LEU A 160 -8.04 7.09 21.00
C LEU A 160 -9.05 7.95 20.22
N MET A 161 -9.74 7.38 19.22
CA MET A 161 -10.74 8.06 18.41
C MET A 161 -12.19 7.90 18.94
N CYS A 162 -12.40 7.08 19.98
CA CYS A 162 -13.66 6.95 20.73
C CYS A 162 -13.65 7.86 21.96
#